data_AF-A0A0G0XFC2-F1
#
_entry.id   AF-A0A0G0XFC2-F1
#
_cell.length_a   1.000
_cell.length_b   1.000
_cell.length_c   1.000
_cell.angle_alpha   90.00
_cell.angle_beta   90.00
_cell.angle_gamma   90.00
#
_symmetry.space_group_name_H-M   'P 1'
#
loop_
_entity.id
_entity.type
_entity.pdbx_description
1 polymer ?
#
loop_
_entity_poly.entity_id
_entity_poly.type
_entity_poly.pdbx_seq_one_letter_code
_entity_poly.pdbx_strand_id
1 'polypeptide(L)' 'MRFYTGQGDNGQTALFGSGDRIPKTDPRFEALGALDELNSYLG' A
#
# COMPACT_ATOMS: atom_id res chain seq x y z
N MET A 1 -2.46 20.82 1.23
CA MET A 1 -1.67 19.67 0.74
C MET A 1 -2.67 18.55 0.42
N ARG A 2 -2.57 17.90 -0.74
CA ARG A 2 -3.47 16.77 -1.06
C ARG A 2 -2.75 15.47 -0.69
N PHE A 3 -3.40 14.65 0.13
CA PHE A 3 -2.90 13.31 0.48
C PHE A 3 -3.21 12.27 -0.61
N TYR A 4 -4.02 12.63 -1.61
CA TYR A 4 -4.35 11.78 -2.75
C TYR A 4 -3.58 12.22 -3.99
N THR A 5 -3.08 11.22 -4.74
CA THR A 5 -2.31 11.44 -5.96
C THR A 5 -2.94 10.81 -7.20
N GLY A 6 -3.88 9.88 -7.04
CA GLY A 6 -4.50 9.11 -8.15
C GLY A 6 -3.58 8.05 -8.79
N GLN A 7 -2.31 7.94 -8.36
CA GLN A 7 -1.39 6.97 -8.95
C GLN A 7 -1.85 5.51 -8.78
N GLY A 8 -2.65 5.24 -7.74
CA GLY A 8 -3.14 3.91 -7.42
C GLY A 8 -4.44 3.49 -8.12
N ASP A 9 -5.00 4.33 -8.98
CA ASP A 9 -6.38 4.15 -9.50
C ASP A 9 -6.50 2.95 -10.44
N ASN A 10 -5.40 2.58 -11.12
CA ASN A 10 -5.34 1.38 -11.96
C ASN A 10 -5.09 0.08 -11.17
N GLY A 11 -5.30 0.08 -9.86
CA GLY A 11 -5.14 -1.11 -9.02
C GLY A 11 -3.69 -1.53 -8.75
N GLN A 12 -2.71 -0.67 -9.06
CA GLN A 12 -1.28 -0.93 -8.83
C GLN A 12 -0.67 0.12 -7.91
N THR A 13 0.30 -0.28 -7.10
CA THR A 13 1.07 0.63 -6.26
C THR A 13 2.54 0.23 -6.23
N ALA A 14 3.41 1.16 -5.84
CA ALA A 14 4.84 0.93 -5.79
C ALA A 14 5.26 0.45 -4.39
N LEU A 15 6.13 -0.56 -4.33
CA LEU A 15 6.79 -0.90 -3.09
C LEU A 15 7.93 0.11 -2.85
N PHE A 16 7.98 0.66 -1.64
CA PHE A 16 8.96 1.67 -1.27
C PHE A 16 10.39 1.19 -1.59
N GLY A 17 11.16 2.01 -2.33
CA GLY A 17 12.54 1.72 -2.71
C GLY A 17 12.75 0.79 -3.91
N SER A 18 11.73 0.04 -4.37
CA SER A 18 11.87 -0.86 -5.52
C SER A 18 11.72 -0.15 -6.87
N GLY A 19 10.96 0.95 -6.93
CA GLY A 19 10.56 1.61 -8.18
C GLY A 19 9.49 0.85 -8.99
N ASP A 20 9.38 -0.46 -8.79
CA ASP A 20 8.43 -1.33 -9.47
C ASP A 20 7.00 -1.13 -8.97
N ARG A 21 6.05 -1.08 -9.91
CA ARG A 21 4.61 -1.06 -9.63
C ARG A 21 4.06 -2.47 -9.74
N ILE A 22 3.44 -2.92 -8.66
CA ILE A 22 2.86 -4.26 -8.54
C ILE A 22 1.37 -4.16 -8.19
N PRO A 23 0.56 -5.18 -8.51
CA PRO A 23 -0.87 -5.20 -8.18
C PRO A 23 -1.10 -5.01 -6.69
N LYS A 24 -2.14 -4.25 -6.31
CA LYS A 24 -2.54 -4.09 -4.90
C LYS A 24 -2.92 -5.40 -4.22
N THR A 25 -3.30 -6.41 -5.01
CA THR A 25 -3.63 -7.77 -4.56
C THR A 25 -2.40 -8.66 -4.38
N ASP A 26 -1.18 -8.13 -4.54
CA ASP A 26 0.05 -8.89 -4.25
C ASP A 26 0.10 -9.26 -2.75
N PRO A 27 0.49 -10.49 -2.38
CA PRO A 27 0.52 -10.93 -0.98
C PRO A 27 1.32 -10.03 -0.04
N ARG A 28 2.31 -9.27 -0.57
CA ARG A 28 3.06 -8.30 0.23
C ARG A 28 2.19 -7.18 0.77
N PHE A 29 1.23 -6.68 -0.01
CA PHE A 29 0.35 -5.61 0.45
C PHE A 29 -0.71 -6.10 1.43
N GLU A 30 -1.17 -7.33 1.30
CA GLU A 30 -2.02 -7.97 2.31
C GLU A 30 -1.30 -8.05 3.66
N ALA A 31 -0.04 -8.50 3.66
CA ALA A 31 0.78 -8.56 4.88
C ALA A 31 1.02 -7.16 5.49
N LEU A 32 1.31 -6.16 4.66
CA LEU A 32 1.50 -4.78 5.12
C LEU A 32 0.19 -4.16 5.62
N GLY A 33 -0.95 -4.45 4.98
CA GLY A 33 -2.27 -4.00 5.42
C GLY A 33 -2.65 -4.59 6.77
N ALA A 34 -2.45 -5.90 6.97
CA ALA A 34 -2.67 -6.54 8.27
C ALA A 34 -1.80 -5.94 9.40
N LEU A 35 -0.55 -5.56 9.07
CA LEU A 35 0.33 -4.88 10.02
C LEU A 35 -0.16 -3.46 10.35
N ASP A 36 -0.63 -2.72 9.34
CA ASP A 36 -1.20 -1.37 9.52
C ASP A 36 -2.48 -1.40 10.36
N GLU A 37 -3.34 -2.39 10.14
CA GLU A 37 -4.52 -2.64 10.97
C GLU A 37 -4.12 -2.97 12.42
N LEU A 38 -3.18 -3.90 12.62
CA LEU A 38 -2.69 -4.25 13.95
C LEU A 38 -2.12 -3.02 14.68
N ASN A 39 -1.32 -2.21 13.99
CA ASN A 39 -0.74 -1.01 14.58
C ASN A 39 -1.82 0.02 14.95
N SER A 40 -2.84 0.17 14.11
CA SER A 40 -4.01 1.01 14.39
C SER A 40 -4.80 0.55 15.62
N TYR A 41 -4.82 -0.76 15.89
CA TYR A 41 -5.43 -1.31 17.10
C TYR A 41 -4.61 -1.03 18.38
N LEU A 42 -3.28 -0.93 18.27
CA LEU A 42 -2.40 -0.70 19.42
C LEU A 42 -2.33 0.78 19.84
N GLY A 43 -2.44 1.71 18.88
CA GLY A 43 -2.30 3.16 19.10
C GLY A 43 -0.85 3.62 19.05
#